data_AF-A0A151R6Q3-F1
#
_entry.id   AF-A0A151R6Q3-F1
#
_cell.length_a   1.000
_cell.length_b   1.000
_cell.length_c   1.000
_cell.angle_alpha   90.00
_cell.angle_beta   90.00
_cell.angle_gamma   90.00
#
_symmetry.space_group_name_H-M   'P 1'
#
loop_
_entity.id
_entity.type
_entity.pdbx_description
1 polymer ?
#
loop_
_entity_poly.entity_id
_entity_poly.type
_entity_poly.pdbx_seq_one_letter_code
_entity_poly.pdbx_strand_id
1 'polypeptide(L)'
;MTIALGKFTKDENDLFDIMDDWLRRDRFVFVGWSAVSTPANSLAHSLLLLWGPEAQGDFTRWCQLGGLWTFVALHGAFGLIGFMLRQFELARSVQLRPYNAIAFSGPIAVFVSVFLIYPLGQSGWFFAPSFEIRAAEDPEFETFYTKNILLNEGIRAWMAAQDQPHENLIFPEEVLPRGNAL
;
A
#
# COMPACT_ATOMS: atom_id res chain seq x y z
N MET A 1 -6.96 47.94 -7.13
CA MET A 1 -5.60 47.38 -7.23
C MET A 1 -5.76 45.89 -7.44
N THR A 2 -5.68 45.44 -8.69
CA THR A 2 -5.95 44.05 -9.09
C THR A 2 -4.59 43.41 -9.36
N ILE A 3 -4.19 42.44 -8.55
CA ILE A 3 -2.93 41.72 -8.74
C ILE A 3 -3.18 40.65 -9.81
N ALA A 4 -2.52 40.79 -10.96
CA ALA A 4 -2.48 39.76 -11.99
C ALA A 4 -1.55 38.63 -11.52
N LEU A 5 -2.12 37.45 -11.28
CA LEU A 5 -1.35 36.21 -11.13
C LEU A 5 -0.75 35.86 -12.50
N GLY A 6 0.57 36.02 -12.63
CA GLY A 6 1.31 35.56 -13.80
C GLY A 6 1.12 34.06 -13.99
N LYS A 7 0.80 33.65 -15.21
CA LYS A 7 0.82 32.24 -15.61
C LYS A 7 2.26 31.74 -15.42
N PHE A 8 2.46 30.82 -14.49
CA PHE A 8 3.63 29.95 -14.46
C PHE A 8 3.63 29.16 -15.77
N THR A 9 4.61 29.39 -16.63
CA THR A 9 4.92 28.51 -17.74
C THR A 9 5.48 27.22 -17.13
N LYS A 10 4.69 26.15 -17.11
CA LYS A 10 5.16 24.81 -16.76
C LYS A 10 6.16 24.42 -17.86
N ASP A 11 7.44 24.27 -17.53
CA ASP A 11 8.41 23.69 -18.46
C ASP A 11 7.91 22.30 -18.87
N GLU A 12 7.83 22.05 -20.17
CA GLU A 12 7.41 20.76 -20.70
C GLU A 12 8.52 19.73 -20.41
N ASN A 13 8.19 18.77 -19.54
CA ASN A 13 9.02 17.67 -18.99
C ASN A 13 9.77 17.99 -17.70
N ASP A 14 9.02 18.12 -16.61
CA ASP A 14 9.59 18.05 -15.27
C ASP A 14 10.16 16.64 -15.01
N LEU A 15 11.13 16.52 -14.11
CA LEU A 15 11.74 15.23 -13.72
C LEU A 15 10.68 14.22 -13.30
N PHE A 16 9.61 14.72 -12.68
CA PHE A 16 8.46 13.93 -12.29
C PHE A 16 7.70 13.34 -13.49
N ASP A 17 7.53 14.11 -14.57
CA ASP A 17 6.86 13.66 -15.80
C ASP A 17 7.69 12.56 -16.49
N ILE A 18 9.02 12.70 -16.52
CA ILE A 18 9.95 11.69 -17.06
C ILE A 18 9.89 10.39 -16.24
N MET A 19 9.80 10.51 -14.92
CA MET A 19 9.69 9.37 -14.02
C MET A 19 8.33 8.66 -14.18
N ASP A 20 7.25 9.44 -14.33
CA ASP A 20 5.89 8.93 -14.60
C ASP A 20 5.81 8.14 -15.91
N ASP A 21 6.36 8.70 -16.99
CA ASP A 21 6.46 8.03 -18.28
C ASP A 21 7.29 6.73 -18.22
N TRP A 22 8.39 6.73 -17.46
CA TRP A 22 9.21 5.53 -17.28
C TRP A 22 8.49 4.44 -16.48
N LEU A 23 7.73 4.83 -15.46
CA LEU A 23 6.95 3.93 -14.61
C LEU A 23 5.80 3.28 -15.39
N ARG A 24 5.11 4.04 -16.24
CA ARG A 24 3.95 3.58 -17.03
C ARG A 24 4.30 2.87 -18.33
N ARG A 25 5.59 2.72 -18.65
CA ARG A 25 6.03 2.13 -19.91
C ARG A 25 5.58 0.68 -20.05
N ASP A 26 4.96 0.37 -21.20
CA ASP A 26 4.57 -1.00 -21.57
C ASP A 26 5.78 -1.92 -21.61
N ARG A 27 5.81 -2.87 -20.67
CA ARG A 27 6.83 -3.92 -20.52
C ARG A 27 6.14 -5.20 -20.07
N PHE A 28 6.74 -6.34 -20.37
CA PHE A 28 6.25 -7.67 -19.96
C PHE A 28 6.00 -7.78 -18.44
N VAL A 29 6.72 -6.98 -17.64
CA VAL A 29 6.44 -6.71 -16.22
C VAL A 29 6.22 -5.21 -16.06
N PHE A 30 4.97 -4.82 -15.78
CA PHE A 30 4.59 -3.44 -15.54
C PHE A 30 5.07 -2.98 -14.15
N VAL A 31 5.60 -1.76 -14.05
CA VAL A 31 6.04 -1.16 -12.78
C VAL A 31 4.93 -0.27 -12.23
N GLY A 32 4.55 0.78 -12.97
CA GLY A 32 3.46 1.71 -12.62
C GLY A 32 3.64 2.46 -11.30
N TRP A 33 2.86 3.52 -11.11
CA TRP A 33 2.63 4.12 -9.79
C TRP A 33 1.67 3.30 -8.92
N SER A 34 0.95 2.39 -9.56
CA SER A 34 -0.36 1.94 -9.09
C SER A 34 -0.28 0.76 -8.13
N ALA A 35 0.82 0.01 -8.07
CA ALA A 35 1.02 -0.92 -6.97
C ALA A 35 2.51 -1.13 -6.79
N VAL A 36 3.04 -0.72 -5.64
CA VAL A 36 4.29 -1.32 -5.20
C VAL A 36 3.91 -2.73 -4.79
N SER A 37 3.94 -3.64 -5.77
CA SER A 37 3.61 -5.04 -5.58
C SER A 37 4.73 -5.72 -4.82
N THR A 38 4.36 -6.67 -3.97
CA THR A 38 5.30 -7.49 -3.22
C THR A 38 6.27 -8.24 -4.15
N PRO A 39 7.52 -8.53 -3.71
CA PRO A 39 8.45 -9.36 -4.47
C PRO A 39 7.88 -10.74 -4.76
N ALA A 40 8.39 -11.40 -5.80
CA ALA A 40 7.99 -12.78 -6.12
C ALA A 40 8.25 -13.75 -4.94
N ASN A 41 7.39 -14.75 -4.75
CA ASN A 41 7.51 -15.70 -3.64
C ASN A 41 8.86 -16.47 -3.63
N SER A 42 9.50 -16.63 -4.80
CA SER A 42 10.84 -17.23 -4.91
C SER A 42 11.94 -16.45 -4.18
N LEU A 43 11.70 -15.18 -3.86
CA LEU A 43 12.62 -14.30 -3.13
C LEU A 43 12.41 -14.37 -1.61
N ALA A 44 11.43 -15.14 -1.15
CA ALA A 44 11.10 -15.37 0.25
C ALA A 44 11.12 -14.05 1.07
N HIS A 45 11.95 -13.97 2.09
CA HIS A 45 12.13 -12.79 2.95
C HIS A 45 13.39 -12.00 2.64
N SER A 46 13.93 -12.06 1.41
CA SER A 46 15.09 -11.25 1.04
C SER A 46 14.83 -9.77 1.32
N LEU A 47 15.80 -9.09 1.92
CA LEU A 47 15.74 -7.62 2.09
C LEU A 47 15.71 -6.91 0.73
N LEU A 48 16.17 -7.60 -0.32
CA LEU A 48 16.16 -7.13 -1.70
C LEU A 48 16.80 -5.75 -1.79
N LEU A 49 18.00 -5.61 -1.22
CA LEU A 49 18.77 -4.38 -1.27
C LEU A 49 19.22 -4.13 -2.71
N LEU A 50 19.28 -2.86 -3.12
CA LEU A 50 19.72 -2.50 -4.48
C LEU A 50 21.12 -3.04 -4.80
N TRP A 51 22.03 -3.02 -3.82
CA TRP A 51 23.38 -3.57 -3.90
C TRP A 51 23.46 -5.05 -3.46
N GLY A 52 22.32 -5.71 -3.23
CA GLY A 52 22.24 -7.12 -2.86
C GLY A 52 22.55 -8.05 -4.04
N PRO A 53 22.71 -9.36 -3.78
CA PRO A 53 23.02 -10.35 -4.82
C PRO A 53 21.90 -10.50 -5.88
N GLU A 54 20.67 -10.14 -5.53
CA GLU A 54 19.51 -10.22 -6.42
C GLU A 54 19.51 -9.12 -7.48
N ALA A 55 19.96 -7.91 -7.15
CA ALA A 55 19.94 -6.76 -8.07
C ALA A 55 21.33 -6.34 -8.56
N GLN A 56 22.38 -6.57 -7.78
CA GLN A 56 23.78 -6.29 -8.12
C GLN A 56 24.03 -4.83 -8.56
N GLY A 57 23.28 -3.89 -7.99
CA GLY A 57 23.35 -2.46 -8.31
C GLY A 57 22.57 -2.05 -9.56
N ASP A 58 21.96 -2.99 -10.30
CA ASP A 58 21.08 -2.67 -11.42
C ASP A 58 19.71 -2.23 -10.90
N PHE A 59 19.44 -0.92 -10.98
CA PHE A 59 18.19 -0.30 -10.55
C PHE A 59 16.97 -0.81 -11.33
N THR A 60 17.09 -1.02 -12.64
CA THR A 60 15.96 -1.47 -13.46
C THR A 60 15.56 -2.88 -13.06
N ARG A 61 16.56 -3.76 -12.89
CA ARG A 61 16.34 -5.13 -12.40
C ARG A 61 15.77 -5.13 -10.99
N TRP A 62 16.27 -4.27 -10.11
CA TRP A 62 15.77 -4.12 -8.74
C TRP A 62 14.27 -3.76 -8.69
N CYS A 63 13.85 -2.79 -9.51
CA CYS A 63 12.44 -2.44 -9.66
C CYS A 63 11.60 -3.63 -10.17
N GLN A 64 12.09 -4.37 -11.17
CA GLN A 64 11.40 -5.54 -11.72
C GLN A 64 11.26 -6.69 -10.72
N LEU A 65 12.19 -6.83 -9.78
CA LEU A 65 12.16 -7.84 -8.73
C LEU A 65 11.23 -7.47 -7.56
N GLY A 66 10.60 -6.29 -7.59
CA GLY A 66 9.74 -5.81 -6.51
C GLY A 66 10.50 -5.10 -5.38
N GLY A 67 11.73 -4.62 -5.62
CA GLY A 67 12.56 -3.98 -4.61
C GLY A 67 11.99 -2.69 -4.03
N LEU A 68 11.12 -2.02 -4.78
CA LEU A 68 10.36 -0.87 -4.27
C LEU A 68 9.50 -1.25 -3.06
N TRP A 69 9.01 -2.49 -2.96
CA TRP A 69 8.18 -2.92 -1.84
C TRP A 69 8.98 -3.01 -0.55
N THR A 70 10.13 -3.67 -0.56
CA THR A 70 10.99 -3.75 0.63
C THR A 70 11.57 -2.38 0.97
N PHE A 71 11.86 -1.54 -0.03
CA PHE A 71 12.29 -0.17 0.19
C PHE A 71 11.25 0.65 0.96
N VAL A 72 10.00 0.70 0.48
CA VAL A 72 8.91 1.43 1.14
C VAL A 72 8.56 0.78 2.49
N ALA A 73 8.49 -0.55 2.53
CA ALA A 73 8.52 -1.44 3.69
C ALA A 73 9.33 -0.88 4.87
N LEU A 74 10.64 -0.90 4.64
CA LEU A 74 11.65 -0.67 5.66
C LEU A 74 11.83 0.81 5.94
N HIS A 75 11.89 1.67 4.92
CA HIS A 75 11.98 3.12 5.14
C HIS A 75 10.72 3.67 5.80
N GLY A 76 9.54 3.13 5.47
CA GLY A 76 8.29 3.43 6.15
C GLY A 76 8.34 3.09 7.63
N ALA A 77 8.85 1.90 7.99
CA ALA A 77 9.04 1.52 9.40
C ALA A 77 9.95 2.50 10.15
N PHE A 78 11.12 2.83 9.59
CA PHE A 78 12.03 3.81 10.20
C PHE A 78 11.43 5.22 10.24
N GLY A 79 10.67 5.61 9.22
CA GLY A 79 9.94 6.88 9.17
C GLY A 79 8.91 6.99 10.28
N LEU A 80 8.15 5.92 10.56
CA LEU A 80 7.20 5.87 11.67
C LEU A 80 7.90 5.97 13.04
N ILE A 81 9.03 5.29 13.21
CA ILE A 81 9.87 5.41 14.42
C ILE A 81 10.34 6.86 14.58
N GLY A 82 10.90 7.46 13.53
CA GLY A 82 11.35 8.85 13.52
C GLY A 82 10.20 9.84 13.81
N PHE A 83 9.00 9.59 13.29
CA PHE A 83 7.83 10.41 13.55
C PHE A 83 7.38 10.33 15.01
N MET A 84 7.34 9.14 15.61
CA MET A 84 7.03 8.97 17.03
C MET A 84 8.07 9.63 17.93
N LEU A 85 9.36 9.48 17.60
CA LEU A 85 10.46 10.15 18.31
C LEU A 85 10.33 11.68 18.21
N ARG A 86 9.99 12.21 17.04
CA ARG A 86 9.70 13.63 16.84
C ARG A 86 8.54 14.10 17.72
N GLN A 87 7.47 13.31 17.85
CA GLN A 87 6.35 13.65 18.74
C GLN A 87 6.79 13.71 20.21
N PHE A 88 7.66 12.80 20.67
CA PHE A 88 8.25 12.87 22.02
C PHE A 88 9.15 14.09 22.20
N GLU A 89 10.00 14.39 21.22
CA GLU A 89 10.89 15.54 21.24
C GLU A 89 10.10 16.86 21.33
N LEU A 90 9.06 17.01 20.52
CA LEU A 90 8.19 18.19 20.54
C LEU A 90 7.41 18.30 21.86
N ALA A 91 6.87 17.20 22.37
CA ALA A 91 6.20 17.18 23.66
C ALA A 91 7.15 17.63 24.79
N ARG A 92 8.40 17.17 24.76
CA ARG A 92 9.43 17.61 25.71
C ARG A 92 9.80 19.09 25.55
N SER A 93 9.99 19.57 24.32
CA SER A 93 10.36 20.97 24.05
C SER A 93 9.28 21.97 24.48
N VAL A 94 8.00 21.60 24.33
CA VAL A 94 6.84 22.43 24.72
C VAL A 94 6.31 22.09 26.13
N GLN A 95 6.97 21.17 26.85
CA GLN A 95 6.57 20.71 28.19
C GLN A 95 5.12 20.17 28.27
N LEU A 96 4.65 19.54 27.19
CA LEU A 96 3.37 18.85 27.13
C LEU A 96 3.53 17.38 27.52
N ARG A 97 2.43 16.78 28.00
CA ARG A 97 2.38 15.32 28.21
C ARG A 97 2.37 14.61 26.86
N PRO A 98 3.18 13.56 26.64
CA PRO A 98 3.38 12.95 25.32
C PRO A 98 2.28 11.96 24.90
N TYR A 99 1.01 12.22 25.22
CA TYR A 99 -0.09 11.28 24.90
C TYR A 99 -0.30 11.08 23.40
N ASN A 100 0.02 12.08 22.56
CA ASN A 100 -0.02 11.94 21.10
C ASN A 100 0.97 10.88 20.59
N ALA A 101 2.19 10.85 21.14
CA ALA A 101 3.18 9.84 20.80
C ALA A 101 2.73 8.44 21.26
N ILE A 102 2.13 8.34 22.45
CA ILE A 102 1.56 7.08 22.95
C ILE A 102 0.41 6.61 22.04
N ALA A 103 -0.50 7.48 21.64
CA ALA A 103 -1.59 7.12 20.73
C ALA A 103 -1.06 6.65 19.36
N PHE A 104 0.05 7.23 18.90
CA PHE A 104 0.70 6.85 17.65
C PHE A 104 1.33 5.44 17.67
N SER A 105 1.43 4.80 18.84
CA SER A 105 1.80 3.37 18.92
C SER A 105 0.77 2.47 18.22
N GLY A 106 -0.50 2.86 18.13
CA GLY A 106 -1.54 2.13 17.39
C GLY A 106 -1.20 1.95 15.90
N PRO A 107 -1.00 3.05 15.14
CA PRO A 107 -0.51 3.00 13.76
C PRO A 107 0.77 2.19 13.57
N ILE A 108 1.75 2.32 14.47
CA ILE A 108 3.00 1.53 14.40
C ILE A 108 2.71 0.04 14.58
N ALA A 109 1.88 -0.33 15.54
CA ALA A 109 1.52 -1.73 15.78
C ALA A 109 0.82 -2.35 14.55
N VAL A 110 -0.12 -1.63 13.94
CA VAL A 110 -0.76 -2.07 12.69
C VAL A 110 0.26 -2.23 11.57
N PHE A 111 1.12 -1.23 11.34
CA PHE A 111 2.13 -1.31 10.27
C PHE A 111 3.10 -2.48 10.47
N VAL A 112 3.68 -2.62 11.67
CA VAL A 112 4.65 -3.67 11.98
C VAL A 112 4.00 -5.06 11.92
N SER A 113 2.79 -5.21 12.48
CA SER A 113 2.09 -6.50 12.44
C SER A 113 1.73 -6.93 11.02
N VAL A 114 1.19 -6.02 10.21
CA VAL A 114 0.64 -6.35 8.89
C VAL A 114 1.71 -6.42 7.80
N PHE A 115 2.66 -5.49 7.78
CA PHE A 115 3.65 -5.41 6.70
C PHE A 115 4.97 -6.14 7.02
N LEU A 116 5.25 -6.45 8.29
CA LEU A 116 6.47 -7.15 8.69
C LEU A 116 6.18 -8.51 9.32
N ILE A 117 5.47 -8.57 10.45
CA ILE A 117 5.31 -9.82 11.21
C ILE A 117 4.47 -10.84 10.43
N TYR A 118 3.35 -10.42 9.84
CA TYR A 118 2.47 -11.30 9.07
C TYR A 118 3.20 -12.02 7.93
N PRO A 119 3.85 -11.34 6.98
CA PRO A 119 4.60 -12.01 5.91
C PRO A 119 5.83 -12.77 6.41
N LEU A 120 6.48 -12.35 7.51
CA LEU A 120 7.54 -13.13 8.16
C LEU A 120 7.04 -14.47 8.71
N GLY A 121 5.76 -14.56 9.11
CA GLY A 121 5.10 -15.81 9.47
C GLY A 121 4.63 -16.64 8.27
N GLN A 122 4.66 -16.09 7.06
CA GLN A 122 4.36 -16.79 5.79
C GLN A 122 5.65 -17.21 5.07
N SER A 123 5.56 -17.78 3.87
CA SER A 123 6.75 -18.22 3.12
C SER A 123 7.57 -17.08 2.48
N GLY A 124 7.08 -15.83 2.48
CA GLY A 124 7.80 -14.71 1.92
C GLY A 124 7.03 -13.39 1.92
N TRP A 125 7.69 -12.31 1.49
CA TRP A 125 7.10 -10.97 1.35
C TRP A 125 5.93 -10.93 0.37
N PHE A 126 5.86 -11.89 -0.57
CA PHE A 126 4.76 -12.05 -1.51
C PHE A 126 3.37 -12.05 -0.87
N PHE A 127 3.24 -12.50 0.38
CA PHE A 127 1.96 -12.57 1.09
C PHE A 127 1.61 -11.30 1.86
N ALA A 128 2.51 -10.32 1.92
CA ALA A 128 2.20 -9.05 2.55
C ALA A 128 1.15 -8.28 1.73
N PRO A 129 0.42 -7.34 2.34
CA PRO A 129 -0.41 -6.43 1.56
C PRO A 129 0.46 -5.65 0.58
N SER A 130 -0.02 -5.53 -0.65
CA SER A 130 0.58 -4.62 -1.61
C SER A 130 0.16 -3.18 -1.28
N PHE A 131 0.97 -2.20 -1.67
CA PHE A 131 0.59 -0.79 -1.51
C PHE A 131 -0.33 -0.44 -2.69
N GLU A 132 -1.63 -0.75 -2.54
CA GLU A 132 -2.63 -0.75 -3.63
C GLU A 132 -3.22 0.63 -3.89
N ILE A 133 -3.02 1.10 -5.12
CA ILE A 133 -3.85 2.11 -5.77
C ILE A 133 -4.48 1.52 -7.06
N ARG A 134 -3.88 0.46 -7.64
CA ARG A 134 -4.19 -0.05 -8.97
C ARG A 134 -5.56 -0.68 -9.10
N ALA A 135 -6.00 -1.50 -8.14
CA ALA A 135 -7.32 -2.12 -8.21
C ALA A 135 -8.45 -1.07 -8.21
N ALA A 136 -8.19 0.14 -7.70
CA ALA A 136 -9.13 1.26 -7.76
C ALA A 136 -9.04 2.08 -9.07
N GLU A 137 -7.89 2.09 -9.74
CA GLU A 137 -7.63 2.91 -10.94
C GLU A 137 -7.73 2.13 -12.26
N ASP A 138 -7.45 0.82 -12.25
CA ASP A 138 -7.35 -0.05 -13.41
C ASP A 138 -8.38 -1.19 -13.30
N PRO A 139 -9.53 -1.08 -14.01
CA PRO A 139 -10.61 -2.06 -13.93
C PRO A 139 -10.25 -3.42 -14.56
N GLU A 140 -9.16 -3.50 -15.31
CA GLU A 140 -8.66 -4.76 -15.89
C GLU A 140 -7.66 -5.47 -14.97
N PHE A 141 -7.19 -4.81 -13.90
CA PHE A 141 -6.25 -5.39 -12.96
C PHE A 141 -6.97 -6.35 -12.00
N GLU A 142 -6.70 -7.65 -12.16
CA GLU A 142 -7.32 -8.68 -11.34
C GLU A 142 -6.28 -9.66 -10.79
N THR A 143 -6.36 -9.96 -9.49
CA THR A 143 -5.53 -10.96 -8.82
C THR A 143 -6.40 -11.94 -8.06
N PHE A 144 -5.82 -13.06 -7.60
CA PHE A 144 -6.52 -13.95 -6.67
C PHE A 144 -6.89 -13.23 -5.36
N TYR A 145 -6.13 -12.22 -4.95
CA TYR A 145 -6.43 -11.41 -3.78
C TYR A 145 -7.69 -10.55 -3.99
N THR A 146 -7.80 -9.82 -5.11
CA THR A 146 -8.99 -9.01 -5.42
C THR A 146 -10.24 -9.88 -5.63
N LYS A 147 -10.09 -11.06 -6.25
CA LYS A 147 -11.16 -12.06 -6.35
C LYS A 147 -11.65 -12.56 -4.98
N ASN A 148 -10.73 -12.80 -4.04
CA ASN A 148 -11.11 -13.21 -2.68
C ASN A 148 -11.81 -12.09 -1.90
N ILE A 149 -11.51 -10.82 -2.18
CA ILE A 149 -12.26 -9.69 -1.61
C ILE A 149 -13.72 -9.74 -2.04
N LEU A 150 -14.00 -9.94 -3.34
CA LEU A 150 -15.37 -10.08 -3.85
C LEU A 150 -16.13 -11.25 -3.20
N LEU A 151 -15.46 -12.39 -3.00
CA LEU A 151 -16.05 -13.53 -2.29
C LEU A 151 -16.40 -13.16 -0.84
N ASN A 152 -15.49 -12.49 -0.13
CA ASN A 152 -15.69 -12.07 1.24
C ASN A 152 -16.81 -11.02 1.37
N GLU A 153 -16.97 -10.14 0.39
CA GLU A 153 -18.11 -9.20 0.31
C GLU A 153 -19.44 -9.93 0.17
N GLY A 154 -19.49 -10.94 -0.70
CA GLY A 154 -20.63 -11.86 -0.80
C GLY A 154 -20.96 -12.52 0.53
N ILE A 155 -20.00 -13.19 1.15
CA ILE A 155 -20.20 -13.89 2.43
C ILE A 155 -20.74 -12.94 3.51
N ARG A 156 -20.13 -11.75 3.67
CA ARG A 156 -20.58 -10.77 4.67
C ARG A 156 -22.01 -10.31 4.42
N ALA A 157 -22.33 -9.88 3.20
CA ALA A 157 -23.65 -9.34 2.89
C ALA A 157 -24.76 -10.40 3.03
N TRP A 158 -24.49 -11.62 2.58
CA TRP A 158 -25.48 -12.71 2.58
C TRP A 158 -25.68 -13.35 3.95
N MET A 159 -24.64 -13.41 4.79
CA MET A 159 -24.74 -14.03 6.11
C MET A 159 -25.13 -13.05 7.21
N ALA A 160 -24.83 -11.75 7.08
CA ALA A 160 -24.96 -10.78 8.18
C ALA A 160 -26.38 -10.69 8.78
N ALA A 161 -27.44 -10.73 7.97
CA ALA A 161 -28.81 -10.64 8.48
C ALA A 161 -29.21 -11.84 9.37
N GLN A 162 -28.64 -13.02 9.14
CA GLN A 162 -28.92 -14.22 9.93
C GLN A 162 -27.92 -14.40 11.08
N ASP A 163 -26.65 -14.07 10.84
CA ASP A 163 -25.56 -14.25 11.82
C ASP A 163 -25.54 -13.13 12.88
N GLN A 164 -26.11 -11.95 12.56
CA GLN A 164 -26.20 -10.79 13.45
C GLN A 164 -27.65 -10.33 13.63
N PRO A 165 -28.53 -11.15 14.21
CA PRO A 165 -29.97 -10.86 14.29
C PRO A 165 -30.30 -9.65 15.18
N HIS A 166 -29.38 -9.23 16.06
CA HIS A 166 -29.54 -8.07 16.93
C HIS A 166 -29.42 -6.73 16.19
N GLU A 167 -28.77 -6.72 15.02
CA GLU A 167 -28.61 -5.53 14.18
C GLU A 167 -29.87 -5.23 13.34
N ASN A 168 -30.86 -6.14 13.31
CA ASN A 168 -32.09 -6.01 12.53
C ASN A 168 -31.84 -5.64 11.05
N LEU A 169 -30.79 -6.21 10.45
CA LEU A 169 -30.38 -5.89 9.08
C LEU A 169 -31.41 -6.38 8.08
N ILE A 170 -31.92 -5.46 7.26
CA ILE A 170 -32.81 -5.76 6.14
C ILE A 170 -32.12 -5.24 4.89
N PHE A 171 -31.58 -6.16 4.08
CA PHE A 171 -30.97 -5.83 2.79
C PHE A 171 -31.99 -6.09 1.67
N PRO A 172 -32.43 -5.05 0.94
CA PRO A 172 -33.17 -5.22 -0.31
C PRO A 172 -32.40 -6.08 -1.31
N GLU A 173 -33.11 -6.77 -2.21
CA GLU A 173 -32.46 -7.70 -3.14
C GLU A 173 -31.44 -7.03 -4.07
N GLU A 174 -31.71 -5.79 -4.46
CA GLU A 174 -30.89 -4.96 -5.36
C GLU A 174 -29.52 -4.57 -4.80
N VAL A 175 -29.32 -4.61 -3.48
CA VAL A 175 -28.04 -4.24 -2.86
C VAL A 175 -27.17 -5.45 -2.54
N LEU A 176 -27.68 -6.67 -2.71
CA LEU A 176 -26.90 -7.88 -2.46
C LEU A 176 -25.89 -8.08 -3.60
N PRO A 177 -24.59 -8.21 -3.29
CA PRO A 177 -23.58 -8.46 -4.32
C PRO A 177 -23.78 -9.86 -4.91
N ARG A 178 -23.87 -9.93 -6.24
CA ARG A 178 -24.04 -11.17 -7.02
C ARG A 178 -23.20 -11.12 -8.28
N GLY A 179 -22.68 -12.28 -8.68
CA GLY A 179 -22.13 -12.47 -10.03
C GLY A 179 -23.26 -12.55 -11.05
N ASN A 180 -22.93 -12.44 -12.33
CA ASN A 180 -23.95 -12.55 -13.38
C ASN A 180 -24.55 -13.98 -13.41
N ALA A 181 -25.87 -14.07 -13.45
CA ALA A 181 -26.65 -15.32 -13.57
C ALA A 181 -26.57 -16.33 -12.40
N LEU A 182 -26.06 -15.91 -11.23
CA LEU A 182 -26.14 -16.65 -9.96
C LEU A 182 -27.19 -16.04 -9.03
#